data_AF-A0A2G9YDH0-F1
#
_entry.id   AF-A0A2G9YDH0-F1
#
_cell.length_a   1.000
_cell.length_b   1.000
_cell.length_c   1.000
_cell.angle_alpha   90.00
_cell.angle_beta   90.00
_cell.angle_gamma   90.00
#
_symmetry.space_group_name_H-M   'P 1'
#
loop_
_entity.id
_entity.type
_entity.pdbx_description
1 polymer ?
#
loop_
_entity_poly.entity_id
_entity_poly.type
_entity_poly.pdbx_seq_one_letter_code
_entity_poly.pdbx_strand_id
1 'polypeptide(L)'
;MLISQKDNIIKIQSKEAGLEIGLSQAKINDFVIKNTGEYEIKNIFIEAISHGVYVITLEDVRICFLNKNELTDKELEAIDDVDILITDDQEPISEIEPSLVIFKKDIDKIAIKKKDLPREGTKIWKP
;
A
#
# COMPACT_ATOMS: atom_id res chain seq x y z
N MET A 1 5.82 7.88 8.07
CA MET A 1 5.91 6.42 8.26
C MET A 1 7.29 5.83 7.86
N LEU A 2 7.52 4.56 8.22
CA LEU A 2 8.61 3.71 7.74
C LEU A 2 8.02 2.51 6.98
N ILE A 3 8.55 2.20 5.80
CA ILE A 3 8.21 1.01 5.01
C ILE A 3 9.47 0.12 4.96
N SER A 4 9.31 -1.18 5.16
CA SER A 4 10.42 -2.14 5.07
C SER A 4 9.92 -3.48 4.56
N GLN A 5 10.78 -4.29 3.99
CA GLN A 5 10.42 -5.63 3.54
C GLN A 5 11.38 -6.67 4.10
N LYS A 6 10.80 -7.79 4.55
CA LYS A 6 11.56 -8.96 4.99
C LYS A 6 10.76 -10.21 4.69
N ASP A 7 11.38 -11.22 4.08
CA ASP A 7 10.75 -12.52 3.79
C ASP A 7 9.40 -12.39 3.03
N ASN A 8 9.34 -11.49 2.03
CA ASN A 8 8.12 -11.14 1.27
C ASN A 8 6.96 -10.53 2.07
N ILE A 9 7.23 -10.08 3.30
CA ILE A 9 6.30 -9.33 4.13
C ILE A 9 6.71 -7.86 4.10
N ILE A 10 5.81 -7.01 3.63
CA ILE A 10 5.95 -5.56 3.72
C ILE A 10 5.44 -5.11 5.08
N LYS A 11 6.29 -4.44 5.83
CA LYS A 11 5.94 -3.81 7.10
C LYS A 11 5.85 -2.31 6.92
N ILE A 12 4.71 -1.75 7.30
CA ILE A 12 4.47 -0.30 7.34
C ILE A 12 4.30 0.09 8.81
N GLN A 13 5.21 0.92 9.31
CA GLN A 13 5.19 1.41 10.69
C GLN A 13 4.92 2.91 10.71
N SER A 14 3.81 3.28 11.35
CA SER A 14 3.53 4.67 11.74
C SER A 14 3.83 4.85 13.24
N LYS A 15 3.60 6.06 13.75
CA LYS A 15 3.64 6.30 15.20
C LYS A 15 2.53 5.57 15.95
N GLU A 16 1.41 5.29 15.29
CA GLU A 16 0.18 4.80 15.92
C GLU A 16 0.02 3.28 15.83
N ALA A 17 0.51 2.65 14.76
CA ALA A 17 0.43 1.20 14.60
C ALA A 17 1.41 0.64 13.55
N GLY A 18 1.60 -0.69 13.61
CA GLY A 18 2.32 -1.47 12.63
C GLY A 18 1.37 -2.32 11.79
N LEU A 19 1.53 -2.25 10.47
CA LEU A 19 0.88 -3.10 9.50
C LEU A 19 1.91 -4.08 8.92
N GLU A 20 1.51 -5.33 8.74
CA GLU A 20 2.25 -6.35 8.01
C GLU A 20 1.38 -6.87 6.86
N ILE A 21 1.89 -6.78 5.63
CA ILE A 21 1.21 -7.24 4.43
C ILE A 21 2.07 -8.33 3.80
N GLY A 22 1.53 -9.54 3.74
CA GLY A 22 2.11 -10.67 3.00
C GLY A 22 1.35 -10.92 1.71
N LEU A 23 1.74 -11.98 0.99
CA LEU A 23 1.15 -12.36 -0.30
C LEU A 23 -0.36 -12.65 -0.24
N SER A 24 -0.87 -13.16 0.89
CA SER A 24 -2.24 -13.65 1.01
C SER A 24 -3.02 -13.06 2.18
N GLN A 25 -2.37 -12.32 3.08
CA GLN A 25 -2.99 -11.79 4.29
C GLN A 25 -2.33 -10.49 4.71
N ALA A 26 -3.15 -9.61 5.29
CA ALA A 26 -2.70 -8.41 5.98
C ALA A 26 -3.01 -8.54 7.48
N LYS A 27 -2.14 -7.96 8.31
CA LYS A 27 -2.25 -7.95 9.76
C LYS A 27 -2.01 -6.53 10.27
N ILE A 28 -2.91 -6.00 11.09
CA ILE A 28 -2.70 -4.76 11.83
C ILE A 28 -2.43 -5.11 13.29
N ASN A 29 -1.22 -4.84 13.77
CA ASN A 29 -0.75 -5.29 15.08
C ASN A 29 -0.99 -6.81 15.28
N ASP A 30 -1.98 -7.20 16.09
CA ASP A 30 -2.35 -8.59 16.38
C ASP A 30 -3.63 -9.06 15.67
N PHE A 31 -4.29 -8.18 14.92
CA PHE A 31 -5.51 -8.49 14.20
C PHE A 31 -5.21 -8.96 12.77
N VAL A 32 -5.67 -10.16 12.42
CA VAL A 32 -5.50 -10.75 11.08
C VAL A 32 -6.75 -10.50 10.24
N ILE A 33 -6.56 -9.93 9.06
CA ILE A 33 -7.63 -9.67 8.10
C ILE A 33 -7.83 -10.94 7.26
N LYS A 34 -8.95 -11.61 7.50
CA LYS A 34 -9.25 -12.91 6.87
C LYS A 34 -10.10 -12.80 5.60
N ASN A 35 -10.92 -11.76 5.52
CA ASN A 35 -11.89 -11.57 4.45
C ASN A 35 -11.71 -10.19 3.82
N THR A 36 -12.23 -10.03 2.60
CA THR A 36 -12.39 -8.72 1.97
C THR A 36 -13.34 -7.83 2.76
N GLY A 37 -13.20 -6.52 2.63
CA GLY A 37 -14.01 -5.52 3.32
C GLY A 37 -13.16 -4.44 3.97
N GLU A 38 -13.85 -3.55 4.67
CA GLU A 38 -13.25 -2.39 5.34
C GLU A 38 -13.01 -2.69 6.82
N TYR A 39 -11.86 -2.26 7.33
CA TYR A 39 -11.49 -2.40 8.73
C TYR A 39 -10.84 -1.11 9.22
N GLU A 40 -11.18 -0.71 10.44
CA GLU A 40 -10.56 0.42 11.12
C GLU A 40 -9.98 -0.05 12.46
N ILE A 41 -8.66 0.11 12.64
CA ILE A 41 -7.96 -0.33 13.84
C ILE A 41 -6.94 0.72 14.23
N LYS A 42 -7.15 1.40 15.36
CA LYS A 42 -6.26 2.44 15.90
C LYS A 42 -5.90 3.51 14.84
N ASN A 43 -6.93 4.11 14.23
CA ASN A 43 -6.81 5.15 13.20
C ASN A 43 -6.11 4.69 11.90
N ILE A 44 -5.87 3.39 11.73
CA ILE A 44 -5.49 2.81 10.44
C ILE A 44 -6.76 2.25 9.80
N PHE A 45 -7.06 2.75 8.60
CA PHE A 45 -8.12 2.20 7.76
C PHE A 45 -7.48 1.29 6.72
N ILE A 46 -8.05 0.11 6.53
CA ILE A 46 -7.65 -0.82 5.48
C ILE A 46 -8.87 -1.33 4.75
N GLU A 47 -8.83 -1.20 3.45
CA GLU A 47 -9.80 -1.70 2.50
C GLU A 47 -9.18 -2.93 1.84
N ALA A 48 -9.60 -4.12 2.27
CA ALA A 48 -9.21 -5.38 1.65
C ALA A 48 -10.14 -5.64 0.45
N ILE A 49 -9.73 -5.16 -0.73
CA ILE A 49 -10.57 -5.19 -1.94
C ILE A 49 -10.68 -6.62 -2.47
N SER A 50 -9.53 -7.29 -2.59
CA SER A 50 -9.44 -8.69 -2.99
C SER A 50 -8.17 -9.34 -2.42
N HIS A 51 -7.97 -10.64 -2.65
CA HIS A 51 -6.74 -11.30 -2.21
C HIS A 51 -5.51 -10.67 -2.88
N GLY A 52 -4.64 -10.06 -2.06
CA GLY A 52 -3.43 -9.40 -2.53
C GLY A 52 -3.63 -7.95 -2.97
N VAL A 53 -4.81 -7.36 -2.77
CA VAL A 53 -5.09 -5.94 -3.07
C VAL A 53 -5.62 -5.26 -1.81
N TYR A 54 -4.82 -4.35 -1.26
CA TYR A 54 -5.14 -3.63 -0.03
C TYR A 54 -4.90 -2.14 -0.22
N VAL A 55 -5.89 -1.31 0.13
CA VAL A 55 -5.70 0.14 0.25
C VAL A 55 -5.67 0.50 1.73
N ILE A 56 -4.61 1.18 2.16
CA ILE A 56 -4.38 1.52 3.56
C ILE A 56 -4.32 3.04 3.68
N THR A 57 -5.17 3.59 4.54
CA THR A 57 -5.09 5.00 4.92
C THR A 57 -4.44 5.12 6.29
N LEU A 58 -3.32 5.85 6.36
CA LEU A 58 -2.63 6.19 7.60
C LEU A 58 -1.99 7.59 7.49
N GLU A 59 -2.04 8.39 8.55
CA GLU A 59 -1.45 9.74 8.57
C GLU A 59 -1.87 10.64 7.37
N ASP A 60 -3.13 10.52 6.91
CA ASP A 60 -3.65 11.18 5.70
C ASP A 60 -2.83 10.87 4.43
N VAL A 61 -2.35 9.62 4.33
CA VAL A 61 -1.68 9.06 3.15
C VAL A 61 -2.37 7.74 2.79
N ARG A 62 -2.84 7.62 1.55
CA ARG A 62 -3.42 6.39 0.99
C ARG A 62 -2.36 5.57 0.27
N ILE A 63 -2.19 4.33 0.71
CA ILE A 63 -1.17 3.40 0.22
C ILE A 63 -1.88 2.20 -0.39
N CYS A 64 -1.69 1.96 -1.68
CA CYS A 64 -2.14 0.74 -2.32
C CYS A 64 -1.02 -0.29 -2.32
N PHE A 65 -1.24 -1.44 -1.70
CA PHE A 65 -0.43 -2.63 -1.91
C PHE A 65 -1.11 -3.51 -2.95
N LEU A 66 -0.38 -3.78 -4.02
CA LEU A 66 -0.86 -4.53 -5.16
C LEU A 66 0.03 -5.75 -5.43
N ASN A 67 -0.57 -6.94 -5.31
CA ASN A 67 0.05 -8.22 -5.60
C ASN A 67 -0.66 -8.94 -6.75
N LYS A 68 -1.02 -8.17 -7.76
CA LYS A 68 -1.61 -8.61 -9.04
C LYS A 68 -1.05 -7.74 -10.15
N ASN A 69 -1.05 -8.27 -11.37
CA ASN A 69 -0.63 -7.53 -12.56
C ASN A 69 -1.81 -6.85 -13.23
N GLU A 70 -2.99 -7.49 -13.19
CA GLU A 70 -4.22 -7.00 -13.79
C GLU A 70 -5.26 -6.72 -12.71
N LEU A 71 -5.96 -5.59 -12.87
CA LEU A 71 -7.07 -5.17 -12.02
C LEU A 71 -8.36 -5.23 -12.83
N THR A 72 -9.43 -5.68 -12.18
CA THR A 72 -10.77 -5.52 -12.76
C THR A 72 -11.24 -4.07 -12.63
N ASP A 73 -12.16 -3.62 -13.49
CA ASP A 73 -12.75 -2.28 -13.41
C ASP A 73 -13.27 -1.97 -11.99
N LYS A 74 -13.89 -2.96 -11.35
CA LYS A 74 -14.40 -2.84 -9.97
C LYS A 74 -13.28 -2.67 -8.93
N GLU A 75 -12.12 -3.30 -9.15
CA GLU A 75 -10.96 -3.10 -8.28
C GLU A 75 -10.35 -1.72 -8.51
N LEU A 76 -10.25 -1.25 -9.76
CA LEU A 76 -9.80 0.11 -10.07
C LEU A 76 -10.70 1.18 -9.44
N GLU A 77 -12.02 1.04 -9.56
CA GLU A 77 -12.98 1.96 -8.92
C GLU A 77 -12.85 1.99 -7.40
N ALA A 78 -12.44 0.89 -6.77
CA ALA A 78 -12.21 0.83 -5.33
C ALA A 78 -10.81 1.35 -4.93
N ILE A 79 -9.83 1.28 -5.85
CA ILE A 79 -8.49 1.85 -5.68
C ILE A 79 -8.53 3.32 -6.10
N ASP A 80 -9.10 4.16 -5.24
CA ASP A 80 -9.20 5.60 -5.49
C ASP A 80 -8.23 6.42 -4.63
N ASP A 81 -7.80 7.57 -5.17
CA ASP A 81 -6.95 8.57 -4.52
C ASP A 81 -5.67 8.01 -3.86
N VAL A 82 -4.90 7.19 -4.59
CA VAL A 82 -3.69 6.55 -4.05
C VAL A 82 -2.49 7.51 -4.09
N ASP A 83 -1.92 7.82 -2.93
CA ASP A 83 -0.65 8.56 -2.84
C ASP A 83 0.55 7.67 -3.17
N ILE A 84 0.57 6.44 -2.64
CA ILE A 84 1.70 5.52 -2.76
C ILE A 84 1.22 4.18 -3.29
N LEU A 85 1.73 3.77 -4.45
CA LEU A 85 1.54 2.42 -4.99
C LEU A 85 2.77 1.56 -4.68
N ILE A 86 2.53 0.40 -4.07
CA ILE A 86 3.53 -0.64 -3.84
C ILE A 86 3.17 -1.85 -4.72
N THR A 87 3.99 -2.14 -5.72
CA THR A 87 3.70 -3.14 -6.76
C THR A 87 4.97 -3.84 -7.24
N ASP A 88 4.85 -4.94 -7.97
CA ASP A 88 5.96 -5.52 -8.75
C ASP A 88 5.89 -5.15 -10.24
N ASP A 89 4.76 -4.61 -10.69
CA ASP A 89 4.43 -4.40 -12.09
C ASP A 89 4.24 -2.91 -12.43
N GLN A 90 4.54 -2.54 -13.67
CA GLN A 90 4.39 -1.18 -14.19
C GLN A 90 3.01 -0.91 -14.81
N GLU A 91 2.33 -1.94 -15.30
CA GLU A 91 1.01 -1.84 -15.94
C GLU A 91 -0.01 -1.03 -15.10
N PRO A 92 -0.21 -1.30 -13.79
CA PRO A 92 -1.22 -0.60 -13.00
C PRO A 92 -0.89 0.88 -12.69
N ILE A 93 0.33 1.36 -13.01
CA ILE A 93 0.76 2.73 -12.67
C ILE A 93 -0.07 3.76 -13.43
N SER A 94 -0.36 3.53 -14.72
CA SER A 94 -1.11 4.49 -15.54
C SER A 94 -2.61 4.52 -15.23
N GLU A 95 -3.14 3.45 -14.63
CA GLU A 95 -4.57 3.36 -14.30
C GLU A 95 -4.86 3.92 -12.89
N ILE A 96 -3.94 3.70 -11.95
CA ILE A 96 -4.06 4.19 -10.56
C ILE A 96 -3.57 5.63 -10.43
N GLU A 97 -2.69 6.08 -11.33
CA GLU A 97 -2.08 7.42 -11.34
C GLU A 97 -1.51 7.87 -9.96
N PRO A 98 -0.72 7.02 -9.27
CA PRO A 98 -0.28 7.34 -7.91
C PRO A 98 0.75 8.47 -7.91
N SER A 99 0.87 9.17 -6.78
CA SER A 99 1.94 10.17 -6.61
C SER A 99 3.33 9.53 -6.54
N LEU A 100 3.47 8.41 -5.83
CA LEU A 100 4.73 7.69 -5.65
C LEU A 100 4.56 6.20 -5.93
N VAL A 101 5.47 5.62 -6.71
CA VAL A 101 5.55 4.17 -6.95
C VAL A 101 6.78 3.61 -6.27
N ILE A 102 6.62 2.49 -5.57
CA ILE A 102 7.71 1.74 -4.94
C ILE A 102 7.61 0.30 -5.40
N PHE A 103 8.64 -0.19 -6.09
CA PHE A 103 8.68 -1.60 -6.47
C PHE A 103 9.07 -2.46 -5.27
N LYS A 104 8.37 -3.57 -5.02
CA LYS A 104 8.64 -4.42 -3.83
C LYS A 104 10.10 -4.87 -3.79
N LYS A 105 10.65 -5.27 -4.94
CA LYS A 105 12.06 -5.68 -5.07
C LYS A 105 13.08 -4.63 -4.59
N ASP A 106 12.72 -3.35 -4.57
CA ASP A 106 13.62 -2.27 -4.18
C ASP A 106 13.45 -1.89 -2.68
N ILE A 107 12.50 -2.51 -1.97
CA ILE A 107 12.26 -2.23 -0.55
C ILE A 107 13.25 -3.02 0.31
N ASP A 108 14.23 -2.35 0.89
CA ASP A 108 14.93 -2.82 2.09
C ASP A 108 14.32 -2.12 3.32
N LYS A 109 14.55 -0.80 3.40
CA LYS A 109 13.99 0.07 4.43
C LYS A 109 13.92 1.51 3.94
N ILE A 110 12.73 2.08 3.92
CA ILE A 110 12.42 3.40 3.35
C ILE A 110 11.67 4.23 4.39
N ALA A 111 12.15 5.44 4.68
CA ALA A 111 11.42 6.40 5.50
C ALA A 111 10.72 7.41 4.60
N ILE A 112 9.39 7.52 4.71
CA ILE A 112 8.57 8.42 3.90
C ILE A 112 7.84 9.39 4.81
N LYS A 113 7.99 10.68 4.53
CA LYS A 113 7.21 11.76 5.13
C LYS A 113 6.28 12.31 4.06
N LYS A 114 5.14 12.86 4.48
CA LYS A 114 4.16 13.50 3.59
C LYS A 114 4.78 14.56 2.66
N LYS A 115 5.77 15.30 3.17
CA LYS A 115 6.53 16.30 2.38
C LYS A 115 7.43 15.72 1.28
N ASP A 116 7.69 14.40 1.31
CA ASP A 116 8.52 13.70 0.33
C ASP A 116 7.68 13.19 -0.86
N LEU A 117 6.34 13.19 -0.73
CA LEU A 117 5.41 12.88 -1.81
C LEU A 117 5.42 14.03 -2.83
N PRO A 118 5.47 13.72 -4.14
CA PRO A 118 5.35 14.75 -5.16
C PRO A 118 3.96 15.40 -5.07
N ARG A 119 3.90 16.68 -5.42
CA ARG A 119 2.63 17.42 -5.46
C ARG A 119 1.88 17.23 -6.78
N GLU A 120 2.61 16.89 -7.84
CA GLU A 120 2.09 16.71 -9.19
C GLU A 120 2.85 15.58 -9.88
N GLY A 121 2.10 14.71 -10.55
CA GLY A 121 2.61 13.59 -11.34
C GLY A 121 3.18 12.43 -10.52
N THR A 122 3.39 11.31 -11.20
CA THR A 122 3.93 10.08 -10.61
C THR A 122 5.45 10.10 -10.56
N LYS A 123 6.01 9.79 -9.39
CA LYS A 123 7.44 9.54 -9.20
C LYS A 123 7.70 8.07 -8.90
N ILE A 124 8.69 7.48 -9.55
CA ILE A 124 9.20 6.15 -9.17
C ILE A 124 10.31 6.34 -8.13
N TRP A 125 10.16 5.67 -6.98
CA TRP A 125 11.18 5.62 -5.95
C TRP A 125 12.40 4.84 -6.45
N LYS A 126 13.60 5.34 -6.12
CA LYS A 126 14.88 4.70 -6.44
C LYS A 126 15.74 4.68 -5.17
N PRO A 127 16.34 3.54 -4.80
CA PRO A 127 17.19 3.39 -3.61
C PRO A 127 18.46 4.25 -3.66
#